data_AF-A0A7X6SBE8-F1
#
_entry.id   AF-A0A7X6SBE8-F1
#
_cell.length_a   1.000
_cell.length_b   1.000
_cell.length_c   1.000
_cell.angle_alpha   90.00
_cell.angle_beta   90.00
_cell.angle_gamma   90.00
#
_symmetry.space_group_name_H-M   'P 1'
#
loop_
_entity.id
_entity.type
_entity.pdbx_description
1 polymer ?
#
loop_
_entity_poly.entity_id
_entity_poly.type
_entity_poly.pdbx_seq_one_letter_code
_entity_poly.pdbx_strand_id
1 'polypeptide(L)' 'RLFMNMESGSVVIVDLSVKLNTMKYKELADERMFRSARTDGDYVSWGDGRIRLTAKELLDVVLLGEYQ' A
#
# COMPACT_ATOMS: atom_id res chain seq x y z
N ARG A 1 -4.69 -7.85 -0.21
CA ARG A 1 -4.18 -7.25 -1.48
C ARG A 1 -4.86 -5.91 -1.69
N LEU A 2 -4.12 -4.91 -2.16
CA LEU A 2 -4.62 -3.58 -2.49
C LEU A 2 -4.81 -3.48 -4.01
N PHE A 3 -5.96 -3.01 -4.46
CA PHE A 3 -6.25 -2.79 -5.87
C PHE A 3 -6.19 -1.29 -6.16
N MET A 4 -5.32 -0.88 -7.07
CA MET A 4 -5.14 0.50 -7.48
C MET A 4 -5.57 0.67 -8.93
N ASN A 5 -6.64 1.45 -9.14
CA ASN A 5 -7.06 1.86 -10.47
C ASN A 5 -6.24 3.09 -10.86
N MET A 6 -5.42 2.96 -11.90
CA MET A 6 -4.56 4.03 -12.39
C MET A 6 -5.30 4.89 -13.41
N GLU A 7 -4.92 6.16 -13.53
CA GLU A 7 -5.49 7.08 -14.53
C GLU A 7 -5.33 6.57 -15.97
N SER A 8 -4.26 5.82 -16.24
CA SER A 8 -4.03 5.18 -17.54
C SER A 8 -5.08 4.11 -17.92
N GLY A 9 -5.98 3.75 -17.00
CA GLY A 9 -6.94 2.65 -17.14
C GLY A 9 -6.37 1.28 -16.74
N SER A 10 -5.10 1.21 -16.36
CA SER A 10 -4.49 -0.01 -15.83
C SER A 10 -4.93 -0.26 -14.38
N VAL A 11 -4.97 -1.54 -13.99
CA VAL A 11 -5.16 -1.94 -12.59
C VAL A 11 -3.87 -2.55 -12.07
N VAL A 12 -3.37 -2.02 -10.95
CA VAL A 12 -2.22 -2.57 -10.24
C VAL A 12 -2.70 -3.28 -8.98
N ILE A 13 -2.26 -4.53 -8.79
CA ILE A 13 -2.56 -5.32 -7.60
C ILE A 13 -1.28 -5.36 -6.75
N VAL A 14 -1.34 -4.77 -5.57
CA VAL A 14 -0.21 -4.73 -4.62
C VAL A 14 -0.42 -5.78 -3.54
N ASP A 15 0.53 -6.70 -3.43
CA ASP A 15 0.60 -7.66 -2.34
C ASP A 15 1.54 -7.15 -1.24
N LEU A 16 0.97 -6.49 -0.24
CA LEU A 16 1.73 -5.92 0.89
C LEU A 16 2.13 -6.97 1.93
N SER A 17 1.69 -8.24 1.79
CA SER A 17 2.05 -9.31 2.76
C SER A 17 3.57 -9.45 2.92
N VAL A 18 4.31 -9.21 1.85
CA VAL A 18 5.77 -9.26 1.73
C VAL A 18 6.49 -8.08 2.41
N LYS A 19 5.76 -7.19 3.09
CA LYS A 19 6.36 -6.08 3.85
C LYS A 19 5.84 -5.98 5.27
N LEU A 20 4.88 -6.81 5.68
CA LEU A 20 4.23 -6.72 6.99
C LEU A 20 5.19 -6.97 8.17
N ASN A 21 6.33 -7.63 7.93
CA ASN A 21 7.41 -7.80 8.91
C ASN A 21 8.21 -6.51 9.19
N THR A 22 8.13 -5.50 8.32
CA THR A 22 8.86 -4.25 8.48
C THR A 22 8.12 -3.25 9.37
N MET A 23 8.84 -2.41 10.12
CA MET A 23 8.24 -1.47 11.06
C MET A 23 7.22 -0.52 10.42
N LYS A 24 7.44 -0.13 9.17
CA LYS A 24 6.58 0.82 8.45
C LYS A 24 5.21 0.23 8.07
N TYR A 25 5.16 -1.06 7.76
CA TYR A 25 3.95 -1.71 7.25
C TYR A 25 3.30 -2.64 8.29
N LYS A 26 3.93 -2.89 9.44
CA LYS A 26 3.44 -3.85 10.45
C LYS A 26 2.00 -3.63 10.88
N GLU A 27 1.53 -2.38 10.97
CA GLU A 27 0.14 -2.11 11.39
C GLU A 27 -0.87 -2.51 10.30
N LEU A 28 -0.45 -2.62 9.04
CA LEU A 28 -1.28 -3.11 7.94
C LEU A 28 -1.54 -4.62 8.01
N ALA A 29 -0.91 -5.34 8.95
CA ALA A 29 -1.26 -6.72 9.26
C ALA A 29 -2.62 -6.82 9.99
N ASP A 30 -3.05 -5.75 10.66
CA ASP A 30 -4.40 -5.65 11.17
C ASP A 30 -5.39 -5.41 10.01
N GLU A 31 -6.38 -6.27 9.89
CA GLU A 31 -7.31 -6.22 8.77
C GLU A 31 -8.19 -4.96 8.78
N ARG A 32 -8.56 -4.44 9.95
CA ARG A 32 -9.36 -3.21 10.05
C ARG A 32 -8.53 -2.00 9.62
N MET A 33 -7.27 -1.96 10.04
CA MET A 33 -6.30 -0.98 9.59
C MET A 33 -6.14 -1.07 8.07
N PHE A 34 -5.88 -2.25 7.49
CA PHE A 34 -5.72 -2.41 6.04
C PHE A 34 -6.94 -1.96 5.23
N ARG A 35 -8.16 -2.29 5.71
CA ARG A 35 -9.43 -1.91 5.07
C ARG A 35 -9.75 -0.41 5.16
N SER A 36 -9.04 0.36 6.00
CA SER A 36 -9.23 1.81 6.14
C SER A 36 -8.58 2.63 5.01
N ALA A 37 -7.99 1.98 4.01
CA ALA A 37 -7.29 2.62 2.89
C ALA A 37 -8.11 3.77 2.26
N ARG A 38 -7.48 4.92 2.09
CA ARG A 38 -7.99 6.08 1.35
C ARG A 38 -6.89 6.60 0.44
N THR A 39 -7.28 7.28 -0.64
CA THR A 39 -6.32 7.90 -1.55
C THR A 39 -6.75 9.31 -1.91
N ASP A 40 -5.78 10.19 -2.06
CA ASP A 40 -5.92 11.55 -2.60
C ASP A 40 -5.44 11.65 -4.07
N GLY A 41 -5.03 10.53 -4.68
CA GLY A 41 -4.46 10.45 -6.03
C GLY A 41 -2.93 10.27 -6.04
N ASP A 42 -2.22 10.90 -5.09
CA ASP A 42 -0.76 10.84 -5.00
C ASP A 42 -0.30 9.84 -3.92
N TYR A 43 -1.10 9.72 -2.87
CA TYR A 43 -0.85 8.89 -1.70
C TYR A 43 -2.00 7.93 -1.44
N VAL A 44 -1.66 6.82 -0.81
CA VAL A 44 -2.60 5.96 -0.09
C VAL A 44 -2.31 6.09 1.40
N SER A 45 -3.36 6.28 2.20
CA SER A 45 -3.28 6.44 3.64
C SER A 45 -4.20 5.47 4.37
N TRP A 46 -3.82 5.10 5.60
CA TRP A 46 -4.56 4.21 6.48
C TRP A 46 -4.62 4.79 7.89
N GLY A 47 -5.69 4.42 8.63
CA GLY A 47 -5.91 4.80 10.02
C GLY A 47 -5.83 6.30 10.25
N ASP A 48 -6.57 7.06 9.46
CA ASP A 48 -6.62 8.53 9.53
C ASP A 48 -5.25 9.21 9.33
N GLY A 49 -4.42 8.64 8.45
CA GLY A 49 -3.12 9.21 8.07
C GLY A 49 -1.93 8.68 8.87
N ARG A 50 -2.14 7.72 9.80
CA ARG A 50 -1.06 7.07 10.57
C ARG A 50 -0.02 6.39 9.68
N ILE A 51 -0.47 5.75 8.60
CA ILE A 51 0.40 5.24 7.55
C ILE A 51 0.06 6.00 6.28
N ARG A 52 1.08 6.50 5.60
CA ARG A 52 0.96 7.17 4.30
C ARG A 52 2.07 6.68 3.39
N LEU A 53 1.69 6.24 2.20
CA LEU A 53 2.60 5.75 1.15
C LEU A 53 2.28 6.47 -0.15
N THR A 54 3.30 6.86 -0.89
CA THR A 54 3.14 7.34 -2.27
C THR A 54 2.74 6.18 -3.19
N ALA A 55 2.10 6.51 -4.31
CA ALA A 55 1.89 5.55 -5.39
C ALA A 55 3.21 4.90 -5.86
N LYS A 56 4.31 5.67 -5.88
CA LYS A 56 5.65 5.16 -6.22
C LYS A 56 6.12 4.07 -5.26
N GLU A 57 6.01 4.29 -3.95
CA GLU A 57 6.42 3.29 -2.96
C GLU A 57 5.62 1.98 -3.08
N LEU A 58 4.32 2.09 -3.41
CA LEU A 58 3.48 0.93 -3.66
C LEU A 58 3.89 0.19 -4.94
N LEU A 59 4.27 0.91 -6.00
CA LEU A 59 4.82 0.32 -7.22
C LEU A 59 6.17 -0.36 -6.95
N ASP A 60 7.03 0.23 -6.12
CA ASP A 60 8.31 -0.38 -5.74
C ASP A 60 8.07 -1.73 -5.05
N VAL A 61 7.02 -1.88 -4.23
CA VAL A 61 6.65 -3.19 -3.64
C VAL A 61 6.25 -4.21 -4.71
N VAL A 62 5.48 -3.79 -5.72
CA VAL A 62 5.08 -4.69 -6.83
C VAL A 62 6.29 -5.14 -7.64
N LEU A 63 7.24 -4.24 -7.90
CA LEU A 63 8.38 -4.50 -8.77
C LEU A 63 9.53 -5.22 -8.06
N LEU A 64 9.77 -4.91 -6.79
CA LEU A 64 10.96 -5.36 -6.05
C LEU A 64 10.65 -6.40 -4.97
N GLY A 65 9.39 -6.54 -4.56
CA GLY A 65 9.00 -7.45 -3.48
C GLY A 65 9.76 -7.17 -2.18
N GLU A 66 10.31 -8.22 -1.57
CA GLU A 66 10.97 -8.15 -0.25
C GLU A 66 12.36 -7.48 -0.24
N TYR A 67 12.96 -7.07 -1.36
CA TYR A 67 14.34 -6.53 -1.33
C TYR A 67 14.44 -5.15 -0.65
N GLN A 68 14.59 -5.16 0.68
CA GLN A 68 15.52 -4.46 1.57
C GLN A 68 15.09 -4.73 3.02
#